data_AF-A0A259S155-F1
#
_entry.id   AF-A0A259S155-F1
#
_cell.length_a   1.000
_cell.length_b   1.000
_cell.length_c   1.000
_cell.angle_alpha   90.00
_cell.angle_beta   90.00
_cell.angle_gamma   90.00
#
_symmetry.space_group_name_H-M   'P 1'
#
loop_
_entity.id
_entity.type
_entity.pdbx_description
1 polymer ?
#
loop_
_entity_poly.entity_id
_entity_poly.type
_entity_poly.pdbx_seq_one_letter_code
_entity_poly.pdbx_strand_id
1 'polypeptide(L)'
;MAKSPSATEKQPGFFSQLRSLFRFTREIYPWLPWAQIALLVVGVLVGLIVGYLIPPFQIWSLVLWGITGLLLGVLGAMFLMTRLSTTAMYRKIDGMPGAAGHVISTSLGRNWQGSEVPVGVNPKTQDAVYRAIGRGGIVVVAEGSRGRLTRLVKDERTKAMRVAQGVPVNVFYVGHGEEDVSIDKLSKTIKKLP
;
A
#
# COMPACT_ATOMS: atom_id res chain seq x y z
N MET A 1 -14.71 38.46 0.86
CA MET A 1 -13.26 38.25 0.68
C MET A 1 -12.88 36.94 1.33
N ALA A 2 -12.69 35.87 0.55
CA ALA A 2 -12.21 34.60 1.05
C ALA A 2 -10.71 34.72 1.35
N LYS A 3 -10.30 34.36 2.57
CA LYS A 3 -8.91 34.38 3.03
C LYS A 3 -8.15 33.31 2.25
N SER A 4 -7.24 33.70 1.36
CA SER A 4 -6.33 32.78 0.67
C SER A 4 -5.59 31.92 1.69
N PRO A 5 -5.43 30.60 1.48
CA PRO A 5 -4.71 29.74 2.42
C PRO A 5 -3.24 30.11 2.42
N SER A 6 -2.84 30.91 3.41
CA SER A 6 -1.46 31.24 3.70
C SER A 6 -0.81 30.07 4.46
N ALA A 7 -0.07 29.25 3.74
CA ALA A 7 1.18 28.57 4.14
C ALA A 7 1.34 27.36 3.23
N THR A 8 2.30 27.43 2.30
CA THR A 8 2.85 26.23 1.69
C THR A 8 3.42 25.37 2.81
N GLU A 9 2.67 24.34 3.21
CA GLU A 9 3.11 23.35 4.18
C GLU A 9 4.42 22.75 3.65
N LYS A 10 5.55 23.12 4.27
CA LYS A 10 6.87 22.69 3.83
C LYS A 10 6.88 21.16 3.89
N GLN A 11 6.94 20.52 2.72
CA GLN A 11 7.05 19.07 2.65
C GLN A 11 8.19 18.64 3.56
N PRO A 12 7.94 17.69 4.49
CA PRO A 12 8.96 17.25 5.43
C PRO A 12 10.19 16.80 4.64
N GLY A 13 11.38 17.20 5.08
CA GLY A 13 12.63 16.78 4.43
C GLY A 13 12.79 15.26 4.39
N PHE A 14 13.58 14.75 3.44
CA PHE A 14 13.78 13.31 3.25
C PHE A 14 14.11 12.54 4.55
N PHE A 15 15.02 13.08 5.36
CA PHE A 15 15.38 12.47 6.65
C PHE A 15 14.27 12.48 7.69
N SER A 16 13.41 13.51 7.71
CA SER A 16 12.28 13.53 8.65
C SER A 16 11.17 12.57 8.23
N GLN A 17 10.98 12.37 6.92
CA GLN A 17 10.09 11.33 6.37
C GLN A 17 10.59 9.92 6.72
N LEU A 18 11.88 9.65 6.55
CA LEU A 18 12.47 8.37 6.96
C LEU A 18 12.31 8.13 8.46
N ARG A 19 12.54 9.16 9.28
CA ARG A 19 12.42 9.07 10.74
C ARG A 19 10.97 8.82 11.17
N SER A 20 10.00 9.50 10.57
CA SER A 20 8.58 9.29 10.87
C SER A 20 8.13 7.89 10.47
N LEU A 21 8.56 7.42 9.29
CA LEU A 21 8.26 6.07 8.80
C LEU A 21 8.87 4.99 9.70
N PHE A 22 10.11 5.19 10.16
CA PHE A 22 10.78 4.28 11.07
C PHE A 22 10.06 4.21 12.42
N ARG A 23 9.69 5.37 12.98
CA ARG A 23 8.96 5.45 14.24
C ARG A 23 7.59 4.75 14.13
N PHE A 24 6.82 5.06 13.09
CA PHE A 24 5.53 4.43 12.81
C PHE A 24 5.66 2.91 12.69
N THR A 25 6.65 2.44 11.92
CA THR A 25 6.85 1.00 11.71
C THR A 25 7.29 0.30 12.99
N ARG A 26 8.15 0.93 13.80
CA ARG A 26 8.61 0.39 15.08
C ARG A 26 7.49 0.29 16.13
N GLU A 27 6.55 1.24 16.14
CA GLU A 27 5.38 1.19 17.04
C GLU A 27 4.54 -0.07 16.81
N ILE A 28 4.47 -0.55 15.55
CA ILE A 28 3.77 -1.79 15.18
C ILE A 28 4.69 -3.01 15.28
N TYR A 29 5.98 -2.87 14.97
CA TYR A 29 6.99 -3.94 15.00
C TYR A 29 8.16 -3.55 15.92
N PRO A 30 8.08 -3.82 17.23
CA PRO A 30 9.12 -3.42 18.20
C PRO A 30 10.51 -4.05 17.92
N TRP A 31 10.54 -5.20 17.26
CA TRP A 31 11.77 -5.92 16.89
C TRP A 31 12.50 -5.34 15.67
N LEU A 32 11.89 -4.38 14.96
CA LEU A 32 12.46 -3.78 13.74
C LEU A 32 13.91 -3.30 13.92
N PRO A 33 14.30 -2.58 14.99
CA PRO A 33 15.68 -2.10 15.13
C PRO A 33 16.70 -3.24 15.20
N TRP A 34 16.35 -4.35 15.87
CA TRP A 34 17.20 -5.52 15.98
C TRP A 34 17.38 -6.21 14.63
N ALA A 35 16.32 -6.30 13.82
CA ALA A 35 16.42 -6.85 12.48
C ALA A 35 17.24 -5.96 11.53
N GLN A 36 17.16 -4.63 11.65
CA GLN A 36 18.00 -3.72 10.88
C GLN A 36 19.49 -3.94 11.21
N ILE A 37 19.83 -4.03 12.50
CA ILE A 37 21.21 -4.32 12.95
C ILE A 37 21.65 -5.70 12.45
N ALA A 38 20.80 -6.72 12.58
CA ALA A 38 21.10 -8.06 12.10
C ALA A 38 21.39 -8.09 10.59
N LEU A 39 20.61 -7.37 9.77
CA LEU A 39 20.84 -7.27 8.33
C LEU A 39 22.16 -6.58 7.98
N LEU A 40 22.55 -5.55 8.72
CA LEU A 40 23.84 -4.89 8.54
C LEU A 40 25.00 -5.84 8.87
N VAL A 41 24.92 -6.52 10.02
CA VAL A 41 25.94 -7.48 10.46
C VAL A 41 26.05 -8.65 9.48
N VAL A 42 24.92 -9.24 9.08
CA VAL A 42 24.88 -10.32 8.10
C VAL A 42 25.44 -9.86 6.76
N GLY A 43 25.08 -8.66 6.30
CA GLY A 43 25.62 -8.09 5.06
C GLY A 43 27.14 -7.98 5.09
N VAL A 44 27.71 -7.42 6.16
CA VAL A 44 29.17 -7.32 6.35
C VAL A 44 29.81 -8.70 6.41
N LEU A 45 29.27 -9.63 7.20
CA LEU A 45 29.82 -10.99 7.32
C LEU A 45 29.84 -11.72 5.98
N VAL A 46 28.75 -11.64 5.22
CA VAL A 46 28.67 -12.21 3.86
C VAL A 46 29.71 -11.56 2.95
N GLY A 47 29.85 -10.24 3.00
CA GLY A 47 30.88 -9.51 2.25
C GLY A 47 32.29 -10.01 2.58
N LEU A 48 32.63 -10.12 3.87
CA LEU A 48 33.94 -10.61 4.31
C LEU A 48 34.19 -12.06 3.88
N ILE A 49 33.19 -12.94 3.99
CA ILE A 49 33.28 -14.34 3.53
C ILE A 49 33.54 -14.39 2.02
N VAL A 50 32.81 -13.60 1.23
CA VAL A 50 33.00 -13.53 -0.22
C VAL A 50 34.39 -12.99 -0.56
N GLY A 51 34.83 -11.91 0.09
CA GLY A 51 36.16 -11.35 -0.11
C GLY A 51 37.30 -12.29 0.28
N TYR A 52 37.07 -13.16 1.26
CA TYR A 52 38.03 -14.21 1.65
C TYR A 52 38.11 -15.33 0.60
N LEU A 53 36.98 -15.72 0.00
CA LEU A 53 36.90 -16.84 -0.94
C LEU A 53 37.35 -16.50 -2.36
N ILE A 54 37.46 -15.22 -2.74
CA ILE A 54 37.85 -14.78 -4.09
C ILE A 54 39.36 -14.46 -4.14
N PRO A 55 40.17 -15.25 -4.89
CA PRO A 55 41.58 -14.95 -5.10
C PRO A 55 41.79 -13.78 -6.10
N PRO A 56 42.88 -12.99 -6.00
CA PRO A 56 43.95 -13.09 -5.00
C PRO A 56 43.51 -12.53 -3.64
N PHE A 57 43.91 -13.22 -2.57
CA PHE A 57 43.66 -12.77 -1.20
C PHE A 57 44.53 -11.55 -0.89
N GLN A 58 43.93 -10.37 -1.00
CA GLN A 58 44.53 -9.10 -0.63
C GLN A 58 43.67 -8.43 0.43
N ILE A 59 44.29 -7.79 1.42
CA ILE A 59 43.60 -7.04 2.47
C ILE A 59 42.63 -6.01 1.85
N TRP A 60 43.02 -5.40 0.71
CA TRP A 60 42.17 -4.49 -0.04
C TRP A 60 40.88 -5.16 -0.55
N SER A 61 40.97 -6.40 -1.07
CA SER A 61 39.80 -7.17 -1.51
C SER A 61 38.82 -7.40 -0.35
N LEU A 62 39.31 -7.80 0.82
CA LEU A 62 38.47 -7.99 2.01
C LEU A 62 37.74 -6.70 2.42
N VAL A 63 38.44 -5.57 2.42
CA VAL A 63 37.85 -4.26 2.76
C VAL A 63 36.78 -3.88 1.74
N LEU A 64 37.07 -4.01 0.43
CA LEU A 64 36.13 -3.72 -0.64
C LEU A 64 34.86 -4.55 -0.48
N TRP A 65 35.00 -5.88 -0.35
CA TRP A 65 33.86 -6.77 -0.20
C TRP A 65 33.11 -6.59 1.12
N GLY A 66 33.81 -6.23 2.21
CA GLY A 66 33.17 -5.85 3.48
C GLY A 66 32.30 -4.60 3.34
N ILE A 67 32.78 -3.57 2.63
CA ILE A 67 32.00 -2.37 2.32
C ILE A 67 30.82 -2.70 1.40
N THR A 68 31.04 -3.50 0.35
CA THR A 68 29.96 -3.98 -0.52
C THR A 68 28.91 -4.74 0.27
N GLY A 69 29.33 -5.62 1.18
CA GLY A 69 28.46 -6.35 2.09
C GLY A 69 27.65 -5.43 3.01
N LEU A 70 28.28 -4.38 3.57
CA LEU A 70 27.58 -3.35 4.34
C LEU A 70 26.50 -2.65 3.51
N LEU A 71 26.81 -2.25 2.28
CA LEU A 71 25.85 -1.61 1.38
C LEU A 71 24.67 -2.54 1.05
N LEU A 72 24.93 -3.84 0.83
CA LEU A 72 23.88 -4.84 0.66
C LEU A 72 23.04 -5.01 1.93
N GLY A 73 23.67 -4.98 3.11
CA GLY A 73 22.97 -4.98 4.40
C GLY A 73 22.04 -3.78 4.54
N VAL A 74 22.52 -2.57 4.20
CA VAL A 74 21.70 -1.35 4.21
C VAL A 74 20.53 -1.47 3.24
N LEU A 75 20.76 -1.97 2.02
CA LEU A 75 19.70 -2.17 1.03
C LEU A 75 18.63 -3.16 1.54
N GLY A 76 19.06 -4.28 2.13
CA GLY A 76 18.15 -5.26 2.74
C GLY A 76 17.35 -4.66 3.89
N ALA A 77 17.99 -3.85 4.72
CA ALA A 77 17.39 -3.16 5.84
C ALA A 77 16.29 -2.18 5.37
N MET A 78 16.59 -1.37 4.35
CA MET A 78 15.61 -0.49 3.70
C MET A 78 14.45 -1.27 3.07
N PHE A 79 14.73 -2.35 2.34
CA PHE A 79 13.70 -3.18 1.71
C PHE A 79 12.74 -3.78 2.74
N LEU A 80 13.28 -4.35 3.83
CA LEU A 80 12.48 -4.89 4.93
C LEU A 80 11.62 -3.79 5.56
N MET A 81 12.20 -2.62 5.82
CA MET A 81 11.48 -1.49 6.42
C MET A 81 10.33 -1.02 5.52
N THR A 82 10.54 -0.86 4.21
CA THR A 82 9.47 -0.50 3.26
C THR A 82 8.35 -1.54 3.27
N ARG A 83 8.69 -2.84 3.21
CA ARG A 83 7.71 -3.93 3.24
C ARG A 83 6.86 -3.92 4.52
N LEU A 84 7.51 -3.79 5.68
CA LEU A 84 6.82 -3.75 6.97
C LEU A 84 5.98 -2.48 7.11
N SER A 85 6.48 -1.34 6.68
CA SER A 85 5.76 -0.07 6.73
C SER A 85 4.49 -0.08 5.89
N THR A 86 4.55 -0.62 4.67
CA THR A 86 3.35 -0.75 3.81
C THR A 86 2.32 -1.66 4.47
N THR A 87 2.76 -2.79 5.02
CA THR A 87 1.87 -3.73 5.73
C THR A 87 1.24 -3.08 6.96
N ALA A 88 2.03 -2.36 7.75
CA ALA A 88 1.59 -1.60 8.91
C ALA A 88 0.55 -0.52 8.54
N MET A 89 0.79 0.20 7.45
CA MET A 89 -0.13 1.22 6.96
C MET A 89 -1.48 0.62 6.56
N TYR A 90 -1.48 -0.48 5.82
CA TYR A 90 -2.71 -1.19 5.44
C TYR A 90 -3.48 -1.68 6.66
N ARG A 91 -2.80 -2.30 7.64
CA ARG A 91 -3.42 -2.72 8.89
C ARG A 91 -4.04 -1.56 9.68
N LYS A 92 -3.45 -0.37 9.59
CA LYS A 92 -3.97 0.81 10.29
C LYS A 92 -5.23 1.36 9.61
N ILE A 93 -5.32 1.32 8.28
CA ILE A 93 -6.51 1.79 7.56
C ILE A 93 -7.61 0.73 7.47
N ASP A 94 -7.29 -0.52 7.77
CA ASP A 94 -8.25 -1.62 7.77
C ASP A 94 -9.38 -1.38 8.78
N GLY A 95 -10.62 -1.45 8.32
CA GLY A 95 -11.81 -1.17 9.13
C GLY A 95 -12.08 0.33 9.42
N MET A 96 -11.27 1.26 8.91
CA MET A 96 -11.60 2.69 8.99
C MET A 96 -12.62 3.05 7.89
N PRO A 97 -13.77 3.70 8.24
CA PRO A 97 -14.74 4.15 7.25
C PRO A 97 -14.10 5.07 6.21
N GLY A 98 -14.24 4.73 4.93
CA GLY A 98 -13.67 5.48 3.80
C GLY A 98 -12.33 4.98 3.28
N ALA A 99 -11.76 3.93 3.88
CA ALA A 99 -10.46 3.40 3.47
C ALA A 99 -10.46 2.89 2.01
N ALA A 100 -11.56 2.28 1.55
CA ALA A 100 -11.65 1.78 0.18
C ALA A 100 -11.62 2.93 -0.84
N GLY A 101 -12.30 4.04 -0.55
CA GLY A 101 -12.28 5.25 -1.37
C GLY A 101 -10.87 5.82 -1.53
N HIS A 102 -10.12 5.90 -0.44
CA HIS A 102 -8.74 6.38 -0.45
C HIS A 102 -7.82 5.48 -1.29
N VAL A 103 -7.94 4.16 -1.14
CA VAL A 103 -7.13 3.21 -1.92
C VAL A 103 -7.46 3.29 -3.42
N ILE A 104 -8.73 3.45 -3.76
CA ILE A 104 -9.18 3.55 -5.15
C ILE A 104 -8.64 4.82 -5.83
N SER A 105 -8.68 5.97 -5.15
CA SER A 105 -8.23 7.25 -5.73
C SER A 105 -6.72 7.34 -5.85
N THR A 106 -5.97 6.79 -4.89
CA THR A 106 -4.50 6.94 -4.81
C THR A 106 -3.73 5.78 -5.42
N SER A 107 -4.20 4.54 -5.24
CA SER A 107 -3.37 3.35 -5.45
C SER A 107 -3.60 2.65 -6.79
N LEU A 108 -4.63 3.01 -7.56
CA LEU A 108 -4.94 2.36 -8.85
C LEU A 108 -4.08 2.87 -10.03
N GLY A 109 -3.45 4.04 -9.90
CA GLY A 109 -2.57 4.62 -10.92
C GLY A 109 -3.31 5.18 -12.14
N ARG A 110 -2.58 5.55 -13.20
CA ARG A 110 -3.08 6.39 -14.31
C ARG A 110 -4.13 5.75 -15.22
N ASN A 111 -4.22 4.42 -15.27
CA ASN A 111 -5.14 3.69 -16.14
C ASN A 111 -6.55 3.54 -15.54
N TRP A 112 -6.75 4.04 -14.33
CA TRP A 112 -7.98 3.96 -13.58
C TRP A 112 -8.34 5.36 -13.08
N GLN A 113 -9.63 5.65 -13.11
CA GLN A 113 -10.22 6.87 -12.56
C GLN A 113 -11.18 6.45 -11.46
N GLY A 114 -10.87 6.84 -10.23
CA GLY A 114 -11.67 6.56 -9.05
C GLY A 114 -11.81 7.82 -8.21
N SER A 115 -12.88 7.86 -7.40
CA SER A 115 -13.15 8.98 -6.49
C SER A 115 -13.05 8.49 -5.05
N GLU A 116 -12.50 9.34 -4.18
CA GLU A 116 -12.54 9.14 -2.72
C GLU A 116 -13.95 9.36 -2.15
N VAL A 117 -14.81 10.07 -2.88
CA VAL A 117 -16.22 10.26 -2.52
C VAL A 117 -17.05 9.06 -2.96
N PRO A 118 -17.84 8.44 -2.06
CA PRO A 118 -18.68 7.30 -2.41
C PRO A 118 -19.83 7.70 -3.34
N VAL A 119 -20.21 6.79 -4.22
CA VAL A 119 -21.38 6.94 -5.12
C VAL A 119 -22.69 6.59 -4.42
N GLY A 120 -22.62 5.84 -3.32
CA GLY A 120 -23.75 5.54 -2.44
C GLY A 120 -23.28 5.30 -1.02
N VAL A 121 -24.02 5.81 -0.04
CA VAL A 121 -23.75 5.62 1.39
C VAL A 121 -25.04 5.28 2.10
N ASN A 122 -24.96 4.37 3.07
CA ASN A 122 -26.01 4.19 4.05
C ASN A 122 -25.79 5.18 5.21
N PRO A 123 -26.67 6.18 5.40
CA PRO A 123 -26.45 7.24 6.39
C PRO A 123 -26.45 6.74 7.84
N LYS A 124 -27.06 5.58 8.12
CA LYS A 124 -27.14 5.02 9.48
C LYS A 124 -25.91 4.19 9.84
N THR A 125 -25.42 3.38 8.90
CA THR A 125 -24.34 2.41 9.14
C THR A 125 -22.99 2.84 8.58
N GLN A 126 -22.96 3.95 7.82
CA GLN A 126 -21.77 4.42 7.11
C GLN A 126 -21.18 3.39 6.13
N ASP A 127 -21.95 2.37 5.74
CA ASP A 127 -21.55 1.45 4.68
C ASP A 127 -21.54 2.23 3.35
N ALA A 128 -20.47 2.08 2.57
CA ALA A 128 -20.20 2.91 1.41
C ALA A 128 -19.98 2.07 0.15
N VAL A 129 -20.38 2.61 -1.00
CA VAL A 129 -20.12 2.05 -2.32
C VAL A 129 -19.35 3.09 -3.12
N TYR A 130 -18.24 2.65 -3.69
CA TYR A 130 -17.34 3.42 -4.55
C TYR A 130 -17.36 2.88 -5.96
N ARG A 131 -16.97 3.74 -6.90
CA ARG A 131 -16.84 3.38 -8.31
C ARG A 131 -15.47 3.78 -8.83
N ALA A 132 -14.83 2.88 -9.54
CA ALA A 132 -13.64 3.12 -10.35
C ALA A 132 -13.89 2.68 -11.78
N ILE A 133 -13.33 3.40 -12.75
CA ILE A 133 -13.48 3.15 -14.18
C ILE A 133 -12.08 3.08 -14.80
N GLY A 134 -11.82 2.06 -15.60
CA GLY A 134 -10.52 1.89 -16.25
C GLY A 134 -10.58 0.93 -17.43
N ARG A 135 -9.40 0.48 -17.87
CA ARG A 135 -9.28 -0.43 -19.02
C ARG A 135 -10.07 -1.74 -18.85
N GLY A 136 -10.12 -2.29 -17.64
CA GLY A 136 -10.89 -3.49 -17.31
C GLY A 136 -12.37 -3.25 -17.04
N GLY A 137 -12.91 -2.11 -17.48
CA GLY A 137 -14.31 -1.73 -17.34
C GLY A 137 -14.63 -0.97 -16.05
N ILE A 138 -15.81 -1.25 -15.51
CA ILE A 138 -16.34 -0.56 -14.32
C ILE A 138 -16.15 -1.48 -13.11
N VAL A 139 -15.58 -0.92 -12.05
CA VAL A 139 -15.38 -1.61 -10.77
C VAL A 139 -16.23 -0.91 -9.72
N VAL A 140 -17.10 -1.69 -9.08
CA VAL A 140 -17.90 -1.28 -7.94
C VAL A 140 -17.26 -1.88 -6.69
N VAL A 141 -16.82 -1.03 -5.76
CA VAL A 141 -16.20 -1.47 -4.51
C VAL A 141 -17.13 -1.12 -3.36
N ALA A 142 -17.48 -2.12 -2.56
CA ALA A 142 -18.39 -1.98 -1.44
C ALA A 142 -17.64 -2.14 -0.12
N GLU A 143 -17.72 -1.16 0.76
CA GLU A 143 -17.06 -1.12 2.06
C GLU A 143 -18.10 -1.22 3.17
N GLY A 144 -17.95 -2.23 4.04
CA GLY A 144 -18.88 -2.52 5.13
C GLY A 144 -19.49 -3.93 5.05
N SER A 145 -20.64 -4.15 5.69
CA SER A 145 -21.25 -5.49 5.74
C SER A 145 -21.94 -5.85 4.42
N ARG A 146 -21.52 -6.96 3.81
CA ARG A 146 -22.06 -7.49 2.53
C ARG A 146 -23.60 -7.58 2.50
N GLY A 147 -24.22 -8.05 3.57
CA GLY A 147 -25.69 -8.17 3.67
C GLY A 147 -26.40 -6.81 3.52
N ARG A 148 -25.86 -5.75 4.12
CA ARG A 148 -26.43 -4.39 4.05
C ARG A 148 -26.12 -3.68 2.73
N LEU A 149 -24.98 -4.00 2.13
CA LEU A 149 -24.50 -3.40 0.88
C LEU A 149 -25.15 -3.96 -0.37
N THR A 150 -25.79 -5.14 -0.30
CA THR A 150 -26.37 -5.82 -1.46
C THR A 150 -27.29 -4.92 -2.29
N ARG A 151 -28.13 -4.11 -1.63
CA ARG A 151 -29.02 -3.17 -2.33
C ARG A 151 -28.23 -2.06 -3.04
N LEU A 152 -27.33 -1.37 -2.33
CA LEU A 152 -26.55 -0.27 -2.88
C LEU A 152 -25.68 -0.72 -4.07
N VAL A 153 -25.07 -1.89 -3.95
CA VAL A 153 -24.28 -2.52 -5.02
C VAL A 153 -25.15 -2.86 -6.23
N LYS A 154 -26.34 -3.43 -6.01
CA LYS A 154 -27.27 -3.75 -7.10
C LYS A 154 -27.74 -2.50 -7.84
N ASP A 155 -28.08 -1.44 -7.10
CA ASP A 155 -28.50 -0.17 -7.66
C ASP A 155 -27.37 0.43 -8.52
N GLU A 156 -26.14 0.43 -8.02
CA GLU A 156 -24.98 0.95 -8.75
C GLU A 156 -24.63 0.11 -9.98
N ARG A 157 -24.62 -1.22 -9.86
CA ARG A 157 -24.41 -2.13 -11.00
C ARG A 157 -25.45 -1.91 -12.09
N THR A 158 -26.71 -1.73 -11.72
CA THR A 158 -27.80 -1.49 -12.68
C THR A 158 -27.63 -0.15 -13.39
N LYS A 159 -27.25 0.91 -12.67
CA LYS A 159 -26.92 2.21 -13.27
C LYS A 159 -25.73 2.10 -14.23
N ALA A 160 -24.66 1.43 -13.81
CA ALA A 160 -23.46 1.23 -14.63
C ALA A 160 -23.77 0.51 -15.94
N MET A 161 -24.53 -0.60 -15.89
CA MET A 161 -24.91 -1.37 -17.09
C MET A 161 -25.81 -0.57 -18.05
N ARG A 162 -26.64 0.36 -17.55
CA ARG A 162 -27.45 1.24 -18.39
C ARG A 162 -26.61 2.29 -19.13
N VAL A 163 -25.60 2.84 -18.45
CA VAL A 163 -24.75 3.91 -19.00
C VAL A 163 -23.72 3.36 -19.97
N ALA A 164 -23.15 2.19 -19.68
CA ALA A 164 -22.07 1.59 -20.47
C ALA A 164 -22.40 0.14 -20.85
N GLN A 165 -23.22 -0.02 -21.90
CA GLN A 165 -23.59 -1.34 -22.41
C GLN A 165 -22.37 -2.06 -23.00
N GLY A 166 -22.25 -3.37 -22.74
CA GLY A 166 -21.12 -4.18 -23.20
C GLY A 166 -19.82 -4.03 -22.40
N VAL A 167 -19.78 -3.13 -21.41
CA VAL A 167 -18.61 -2.96 -20.52
C VAL A 167 -18.72 -3.90 -19.31
N PRO A 168 -17.65 -4.66 -18.97
CA PRO A 168 -17.68 -5.54 -17.80
C PRO A 168 -17.82 -4.72 -16.51
N VAL A 169 -18.72 -5.18 -15.63
CA VAL A 169 -18.93 -4.59 -14.30
C VAL A 169 -18.53 -5.59 -13.23
N ASN A 170 -17.41 -5.32 -12.56
CA ASN A 170 -16.85 -6.16 -11.50
C ASN A 170 -17.22 -5.59 -10.12
N VAL A 171 -17.58 -6.46 -9.18
CA VAL A 171 -17.96 -6.06 -7.82
C VAL A 171 -16.98 -6.68 -6.83
N PHE A 172 -16.42 -5.86 -5.94
CA PHE A 172 -15.60 -6.32 -4.83
C PHE A 172 -16.17 -5.83 -3.51
N TYR A 173 -16.25 -6.72 -2.53
CA TYR A 173 -16.56 -6.37 -1.15
C TYR A 173 -15.25 -6.27 -0.38
N VAL A 174 -15.08 -5.18 0.36
CA VAL A 174 -13.90 -4.94 1.20
C VAL A 174 -14.22 -5.37 2.62
N GLY A 175 -13.43 -6.29 3.15
CA GLY A 175 -13.65 -6.86 4.47
C GLY A 175 -12.78 -8.08 4.75
N HIS A 176 -13.21 -8.87 5.72
CA HIS A 176 -12.52 -10.07 6.20
C HIS A 176 -13.37 -11.35 6.06
N GLY A 177 -14.51 -11.30 5.35
CA GLY A 177 -15.26 -12.50 5.00
C GLY A 177 -14.52 -13.39 4.00
N GLU A 178 -14.96 -14.65 3.84
CA GLU A 178 -14.30 -15.63 2.97
C GLU A 178 -14.23 -15.19 1.49
N GLU A 179 -15.25 -14.47 1.01
CA GLU A 179 -15.31 -13.92 -0.36
C GLU A 179 -14.91 -12.44 -0.44
N ASP A 180 -14.53 -11.83 0.67
CA ASP A 180 -14.18 -10.42 0.70
C ASP A 180 -12.70 -10.22 0.33
N VAL A 181 -12.40 -9.08 -0.26
CA VAL A 181 -11.04 -8.67 -0.60
C VAL A 181 -10.53 -7.77 0.51
N SER A 182 -9.44 -8.19 1.16
CA SER A 182 -8.77 -7.35 2.15
C SER A 182 -8.24 -6.06 1.51
N ILE A 183 -8.23 -4.97 2.29
CA ILE A 183 -7.91 -3.63 1.77
C ILE A 183 -6.51 -3.54 1.13
N ASP A 184 -5.54 -4.30 1.66
CA ASP A 184 -4.17 -4.40 1.12
C ASP A 184 -4.11 -5.06 -0.27
N LYS A 185 -5.07 -5.94 -0.58
CA LYS A 185 -5.15 -6.67 -1.84
C LYS A 185 -6.08 -6.00 -2.86
N LEU A 186 -6.88 -5.02 -2.46
CA LEU A 186 -7.89 -4.39 -3.30
C LEU A 186 -7.30 -3.83 -4.60
N SER A 187 -6.30 -2.94 -4.51
CA SER A 187 -5.67 -2.33 -5.69
C SER A 187 -5.04 -3.38 -6.61
N LYS A 188 -4.36 -4.39 -6.04
CA LYS A 188 -3.75 -5.48 -6.82
C LYS A 188 -4.80 -6.34 -7.53
N THR A 189 -5.94 -6.57 -6.89
CA THR A 189 -7.03 -7.38 -7.46
C THR A 189 -7.71 -6.64 -8.61
N ILE A 190 -7.98 -5.34 -8.45
CA ILE A 190 -8.55 -4.50 -9.51
C ILE A 190 -7.62 -4.41 -10.72
N LYS A 191 -6.31 -4.22 -10.50
CA LYS A 191 -5.32 -4.13 -11.58
C LYS A 191 -5.11 -5.41 -12.37
N LYS A 192 -5.58 -6.56 -11.88
CA LYS A 192 -5.51 -7.85 -12.58
C LYS A 192 -6.67 -8.08 -13.54
N LEU A 193 -7.68 -7.21 -13.53
CA LEU A 193 -8.77 -7.27 -14.50
C LEU A 193 -8.20 -7.07 -15.92
N PRO A 194 -8.76 -7.77 -16.92
CA PRO A 194 -8.25 -7.78 -18.29
C PRO A 194 -8.27 -6.41 -18.96
#